data_AF-A0A2K9D7Z3-F1
#
_entry.id   AF-A0A2K9D7Z3-F1
#
_cell.length_a   1.000
_cell.length_b   1.000
_cell.length_c   1.000
_cell.angle_alpha   90.00
_cell.angle_beta   90.00
_cell.angle_gamma   90.00
#
_symmetry.space_group_name_H-M   'P 1'
#
loop_
_entity.id
_entity.type
_entity.pdbx_description
1 polymer ?
#
loop_
_entity_poly.entity_id
_entity_poly.type
_entity_poly.pdbx_seq_one_letter_code
_entity_poly.pdbx_strand_id
1 'polypeptide(L)'
;MKKKILLVIPAAMILISAGMAAPANAAEGDISSTDGTAAALAGIDGSLKLTPADGAGLGTTDLTAATVHIPADPADGVTVAIEGVDLKIGLPGASAAEDGVPLADGTVTYSARAFSNSVIASEQGVQMLTTIAGPNAPARYEYSIDVPAGGALKEVGGGAAAVFNEDGNPVVMILPAWAKDSNGLDVPTHYAVEGDKLVQYVDHSGPGIAYPVVADPQFAWMGIVPTVKLNRSETYNMRYGSLPSKLALCGTIGGVAGIAVAGPCAVSLAVLTAKAGAFYGNGNCLQVLIGPGILGGVEYKDSYCR
;
A
#
# COMPACT_ATOMS: atom_id res chain seq x y z
N MET A 1 65.75 37.46 60.51
CA MET A 1 66.02 37.01 59.13
C MET A 1 65.94 35.48 59.04
N LYS A 2 64.84 34.93 58.55
CA LYS A 2 64.71 33.52 58.07
C LYS A 2 63.79 33.54 56.84
N LYS A 3 64.22 32.89 55.77
CA LYS A 3 63.66 32.91 54.40
C LYS A 3 62.67 31.76 54.16
N LYS A 4 61.60 32.06 53.40
CA LYS A 4 60.81 31.24 52.44
C LYS A 4 60.11 29.97 53.03
N ILE A 5 58.96 29.49 52.55
CA ILE A 5 58.50 29.24 51.17
C ILE A 5 56.94 29.31 51.16
N LEU A 6 56.37 30.02 50.19
CA LEU A 6 54.94 30.02 49.88
C LEU A 6 54.70 28.98 48.78
N LEU A 7 53.85 27.98 49.04
CA LEU A 7 53.46 26.94 48.10
C LEU A 7 52.31 27.48 47.22
N VAL A 8 52.52 27.56 45.91
CA VAL A 8 51.48 27.90 44.92
C VAL A 8 50.92 26.60 44.35
N ILE A 9 49.63 26.34 44.53
CA ILE A 9 48.90 25.24 43.91
C ILE A 9 48.28 25.76 42.61
N PRO A 10 48.51 25.14 41.44
CA PRO A 10 47.85 25.56 40.20
C PRO A 10 46.41 25.05 40.17
N ALA A 11 45.46 25.96 39.89
CA ALA A 11 44.08 25.63 39.58
C ALA A 11 44.01 24.98 38.19
N ALA A 12 43.62 23.70 38.13
CA ALA A 12 43.35 23.02 36.88
C ALA A 12 41.99 23.48 36.31
N MET A 13 42.03 24.20 35.18
CA MET A 13 40.86 24.49 34.36
C MET A 13 40.39 23.19 33.68
N ILE A 14 39.23 22.69 34.09
CA ILE A 14 38.53 21.61 33.40
C ILE A 14 37.81 22.24 32.20
N LEU A 15 38.33 22.02 30.99
CA LEU A 15 37.60 22.26 29.75
C LEU A 15 36.52 21.18 29.61
N ILE A 16 35.25 21.58 29.78
CA ILE A 16 34.11 20.76 29.40
C ILE A 16 34.01 20.84 27.87
N SER A 17 34.56 19.85 27.18
CA SER A 17 34.29 19.64 25.77
C SER A 17 32.83 19.22 25.62
N ALA A 18 31.97 20.16 25.20
CA ALA A 18 30.64 19.82 24.69
C ALA A 18 30.85 19.00 23.41
N GLY A 19 30.74 17.67 23.53
CA GLY A 19 30.67 16.79 22.38
C GLY A 19 29.41 17.13 21.60
N MET A 20 29.59 17.72 20.43
CA MET A 20 28.55 17.74 19.40
C MET A 20 28.27 16.27 19.06
N ALA A 21 27.18 15.72 19.59
CA ALA A 21 26.66 14.46 19.09
C ALA A 21 26.31 14.69 17.62
N ALA A 22 27.03 14.03 16.72
CA ALA A 22 26.60 13.92 15.33
C ALA A 22 25.17 13.37 15.32
N PRO A 23 24.30 13.82 14.40
CA PRO A 23 23.00 13.17 14.23
C PRO A 23 23.25 11.68 14.03
N ALA A 24 22.54 10.84 14.78
CA ALA A 24 22.55 9.41 14.56
C ALA A 24 22.04 9.18 13.13
N ASN A 25 22.94 8.92 12.19
CA ASN A 25 22.56 8.40 10.89
C ASN A 25 21.83 7.08 11.17
N ALA A 26 20.55 7.01 10.86
CA ALA A 26 19.84 5.75 10.83
C ALA A 26 20.62 4.82 9.90
N ALA A 27 21.15 3.71 10.44
CA ALA A 27 21.97 2.80 9.68
C ALA A 27 21.17 2.23 8.50
N GLU A 28 21.80 2.11 7.32
CA GLU A 28 21.20 1.41 6.18
C GLU A 28 20.92 -0.05 6.57
N GLY A 29 19.73 -0.54 6.25
CA GLY A 29 19.37 -1.94 6.37
C GLY A 29 20.05 -2.76 5.26
N ASP A 30 20.67 -3.87 5.61
CA ASP A 30 21.19 -4.80 4.61
C ASP A 30 20.03 -5.61 4.02
N ILE A 31 19.57 -5.18 2.86
CA ILE A 31 18.52 -5.84 2.06
C ILE A 31 19.05 -6.29 0.70
N SER A 32 20.37 -6.18 0.50
CA SER A 32 21.04 -6.53 -0.75
C SER A 32 21.09 -8.03 -1.00
N SER A 33 20.61 -8.82 -0.04
CA SER A 33 20.45 -10.26 -0.11
C SER A 33 19.01 -10.68 0.22
N THR A 34 18.66 -11.88 -0.23
CA THR A 34 17.39 -12.54 0.11
C THR A 34 17.20 -12.66 1.63
N ASP A 35 18.23 -13.04 2.38
CA ASP A 35 18.15 -13.18 3.84
C ASP A 35 17.89 -11.84 4.54
N GLY A 36 18.55 -10.78 4.07
CA GLY A 36 18.35 -9.42 4.58
C GLY A 36 16.93 -8.91 4.33
N THR A 37 16.41 -9.12 3.11
CA THR A 37 15.02 -8.79 2.77
C THR A 37 14.03 -9.63 3.58
N ALA A 38 14.28 -10.93 3.73
CA ALA A 38 13.44 -11.82 4.54
C ALA A 38 13.37 -11.38 6.02
N ALA A 39 14.50 -10.96 6.60
CA ALA A 39 14.55 -10.45 7.95
C ALA A 39 13.72 -9.17 8.12
N ALA A 40 13.79 -8.25 7.15
CA ALA A 40 12.96 -7.04 7.13
C ALA A 40 11.47 -7.39 7.10
N LEU A 41 11.07 -8.31 6.22
CA LEU A 41 9.69 -8.77 6.08
C LEU A 41 9.17 -9.53 7.30
N ALA A 42 10.04 -10.18 8.06
CA ALA A 42 9.67 -10.88 9.29
C ALA A 42 9.39 -9.91 10.46
N GLY A 43 9.93 -8.68 10.39
CA GLY A 43 9.69 -7.63 11.39
C GLY A 43 8.35 -6.89 11.23
N ILE A 44 7.66 -7.10 10.11
CA ILE A 44 6.35 -6.49 9.84
C ILE A 44 5.24 -7.26 10.54
N ASP A 45 4.25 -6.54 11.07
CA ASP A 45 3.03 -7.13 11.63
C ASP A 45 2.38 -8.08 10.61
N GLY A 46 2.12 -9.32 11.02
CA GLY A 46 1.55 -10.35 10.16
C GLY A 46 0.16 -10.01 9.61
N SER A 47 -0.56 -9.06 10.23
CA SER A 47 -1.84 -8.57 9.70
C SER A 47 -1.70 -7.66 8.46
N LEU A 48 -0.50 -7.14 8.20
CA LEU A 48 -0.19 -6.31 7.01
C LEU A 48 0.36 -7.13 5.84
N LYS A 49 0.72 -8.40 6.07
CA LYS A 49 1.26 -9.29 5.05
C LYS A 49 0.25 -10.36 4.70
N LEU A 50 0.08 -10.60 3.39
CA LEU A 50 -0.68 -11.75 2.94
C LEU A 50 0.03 -13.06 3.27
N THR A 51 -0.75 -14.09 3.53
CA THR A 51 -0.24 -15.47 3.61
C THR A 51 -0.19 -16.04 2.18
N PRO A 52 0.97 -16.53 1.72
CA PRO A 52 1.07 -17.22 0.44
C PRO A 52 0.09 -18.40 0.33
N ALA A 53 -0.49 -18.61 -0.85
CA ALA A 53 -1.44 -19.70 -1.10
C ALA A 53 -0.76 -21.08 -1.13
N ASP A 54 0.50 -21.12 -1.57
CA ASP A 54 1.36 -22.30 -1.57
C ASP A 54 2.81 -21.91 -1.20
N GLY A 55 3.68 -22.92 -1.09
CA GLY A 55 5.12 -22.73 -0.83
C GLY A 55 6.02 -22.78 -2.07
N ALA A 56 5.46 -22.74 -3.29
CA ALA A 56 6.24 -22.83 -4.52
C ALA A 56 6.93 -21.50 -4.85
N GLY A 57 6.19 -20.39 -4.67
CA GLY A 57 6.65 -19.02 -4.85
C GLY A 57 6.86 -18.60 -6.31
N LEU A 58 7.76 -19.27 -7.05
CA LEU A 58 7.99 -18.99 -8.47
C LEU A 58 7.09 -19.82 -9.38
N GLY A 59 6.73 -19.24 -10.52
CA GLY A 59 5.89 -19.85 -11.52
C GLY A 59 4.41 -19.58 -11.27
N THR A 60 3.56 -20.52 -11.69
CA THR A 60 2.11 -20.36 -11.69
C THR A 60 1.48 -20.93 -10.43
N THR A 61 0.67 -20.12 -9.77
CA THR A 61 -0.21 -20.50 -8.65
C THR A 61 -1.66 -20.30 -9.07
N ASP A 62 -2.43 -21.38 -9.05
CA ASP A 62 -3.88 -21.35 -9.29
C ASP A 62 -4.63 -21.08 -7.98
N LEU A 63 -5.36 -19.96 -7.94
CA LEU A 63 -6.19 -19.54 -6.82
C LEU A 63 -7.66 -19.77 -7.15
N THR A 64 -8.54 -19.61 -6.15
CA THR A 64 -9.99 -19.79 -6.37
C THR A 64 -10.55 -18.83 -7.41
N ALA A 65 -10.10 -17.57 -7.41
CA ALA A 65 -10.65 -16.48 -8.24
C ALA A 65 -9.73 -16.03 -9.37
N ALA A 66 -8.46 -16.48 -9.39
CA ALA A 66 -7.45 -15.99 -10.33
C ALA A 66 -6.32 -17.02 -10.51
N THR A 67 -5.55 -16.87 -11.58
CA THR A 67 -4.25 -17.54 -11.73
C THR A 67 -3.16 -16.48 -11.70
N VAL A 68 -2.15 -16.65 -10.85
CA VAL A 68 -1.03 -15.72 -10.70
C VAL A 68 0.25 -16.39 -11.18
N HIS A 69 1.05 -15.69 -11.98
CA HIS A 69 2.38 -16.14 -12.37
C HIS A 69 3.45 -15.16 -11.89
N ILE A 70 4.36 -15.64 -11.04
CA ILE A 70 5.50 -14.89 -10.53
C ILE A 70 6.77 -15.33 -11.27
N PRO A 71 7.37 -14.47 -12.11
CA PRO A 71 8.53 -14.85 -12.93
C PRO A 71 9.82 -14.86 -12.12
N ALA A 72 10.83 -15.60 -12.60
CA ALA A 72 12.19 -15.47 -12.07
C ALA A 72 12.83 -14.13 -12.47
N ASP A 73 12.69 -13.71 -13.73
CA ASP A 73 13.21 -12.41 -14.20
C ASP A 73 12.23 -11.28 -13.78
N PRO A 74 12.66 -10.30 -12.97
CA PRO A 74 11.80 -9.18 -12.57
C PRO A 74 11.32 -8.32 -13.74
N ALA A 75 12.03 -8.31 -14.89
CA ALA A 75 11.62 -7.56 -16.08
C ALA A 75 10.40 -8.16 -16.79
N ASP A 76 10.11 -9.45 -16.56
CA ASP A 76 8.93 -10.11 -17.12
C ASP A 76 7.63 -9.66 -16.45
N GLY A 77 7.69 -9.16 -15.22
CA GLY A 77 6.54 -8.72 -14.44
C GLY A 77 5.61 -9.86 -14.01
N VAL A 78 4.86 -9.63 -12.93
CA VAL A 78 3.90 -10.60 -12.39
C VAL A 78 2.64 -10.57 -13.25
N THR A 79 2.16 -11.72 -13.73
CA THR A 79 0.89 -11.79 -14.46
C THR A 79 -0.23 -12.33 -13.59
N VAL A 80 -1.43 -11.81 -13.81
CA VAL A 80 -2.63 -12.14 -13.04
C VAL A 80 -3.79 -12.29 -14.02
N ALA A 81 -4.29 -13.51 -14.17
CA ALA A 81 -5.48 -13.80 -14.95
C ALA A 81 -6.69 -13.90 -14.01
N ILE A 82 -7.65 -13.00 -14.14
CA ILE A 82 -8.89 -12.97 -13.34
C ILE A 82 -10.08 -12.71 -14.26
N GLU A 83 -11.07 -13.61 -14.25
CA GLU A 83 -12.33 -13.58 -15.05
C GLU A 83 -12.36 -12.57 -16.22
N GLY A 84 -11.67 -12.92 -17.32
CA GLY A 84 -11.70 -12.15 -18.57
C GLY A 84 -10.74 -10.97 -18.64
N VAL A 85 -9.87 -10.79 -17.64
CA VAL A 85 -8.82 -9.77 -17.61
C VAL A 85 -7.48 -10.41 -17.25
N ASP A 86 -6.52 -10.27 -18.16
CA ASP A 86 -5.12 -10.65 -17.93
C ASP A 86 -4.30 -9.39 -17.65
N LEU A 87 -3.90 -9.20 -16.40
CA LEU A 87 -3.07 -8.08 -15.98
C LEU A 87 -1.61 -8.50 -15.97
N LYS A 88 -0.72 -7.58 -16.37
CA LYS A 88 0.70 -7.69 -16.06
C LYS A 88 1.11 -6.50 -15.20
N ILE A 89 1.78 -6.79 -14.09
CA ILE A 89 2.20 -5.81 -13.10
C ILE A 89 3.73 -5.84 -13.03
N GLY A 90 4.36 -4.76 -13.45
CA GLY A 90 5.81 -4.57 -13.39
C GLY A 90 6.28 -4.18 -11.99
N LEU A 91 7.48 -4.63 -11.64
CA LEU A 91 8.13 -4.30 -10.38
C LEU A 91 8.96 -3.02 -10.53
N PRO A 92 8.96 -2.11 -9.53
CA PRO A 92 9.80 -0.93 -9.57
C PRO A 92 11.27 -1.34 -9.61
N GLY A 93 12.06 -0.67 -10.45
CA GLY A 93 13.50 -0.91 -10.53
C GLY A 93 13.90 -2.29 -11.08
N ALA A 94 13.01 -3.01 -11.77
CA ALA A 94 13.24 -4.37 -12.27
C ALA A 94 14.59 -4.57 -12.98
N SER A 95 15.04 -3.60 -13.80
CA SER A 95 16.32 -3.67 -14.52
C SER A 95 17.57 -3.66 -13.63
N ALA A 96 17.44 -3.29 -12.36
CA ALA A 96 18.52 -3.22 -11.38
C ALA A 96 18.41 -4.30 -10.30
N ALA A 97 17.35 -5.12 -10.31
CA ALA A 97 17.13 -6.19 -9.37
C ALA A 97 17.74 -7.50 -9.86
N GLU A 98 18.08 -8.38 -8.92
CA GLU A 98 18.46 -9.76 -9.19
C GLU A 98 17.24 -10.63 -9.50
N ASP A 99 17.48 -11.84 -10.03
CA ASP A 99 16.44 -12.84 -10.25
C ASP A 99 15.72 -13.19 -8.95
N GLY A 100 14.44 -13.52 -9.08
CA GLY A 100 13.56 -13.88 -7.97
C GLY A 100 14.03 -15.13 -7.24
N VAL A 101 14.12 -15.04 -5.92
CA VAL A 101 14.43 -16.16 -5.02
C VAL A 101 13.25 -16.41 -4.10
N PRO A 102 12.62 -17.60 -4.12
CA PRO A 102 11.53 -17.94 -3.22
C PRO A 102 12.05 -18.21 -1.80
N LEU A 103 11.34 -17.67 -0.81
CA LEU A 103 11.47 -18.00 0.60
C LEU A 103 10.70 -19.28 0.92
N ALA A 104 10.96 -19.86 2.10
CA ALA A 104 10.33 -21.10 2.54
C ALA A 104 8.81 -21.01 2.67
N ASP A 105 8.25 -19.81 2.85
CA ASP A 105 6.80 -19.58 2.95
C ASP A 105 6.13 -19.39 1.59
N GLY A 106 6.87 -19.30 0.49
CA GLY A 106 6.35 -19.01 -0.86
C GLY A 106 6.44 -17.55 -1.27
N THR A 107 6.92 -16.64 -0.41
CA THR A 107 7.21 -15.26 -0.82
C THR A 107 8.40 -15.24 -1.77
N VAL A 108 8.31 -14.56 -2.92
CA VAL A 108 9.46 -14.38 -3.82
C VAL A 108 10.12 -13.04 -3.57
N THR A 109 11.44 -13.01 -3.44
CA THR A 109 12.23 -11.78 -3.23
C THR A 109 13.07 -11.46 -4.46
N TYR A 110 13.14 -10.19 -4.84
CA TYR A 110 13.99 -9.67 -5.90
C TYR A 110 14.91 -8.62 -5.28
N SER A 111 16.13 -9.03 -4.95
CA SER A 111 17.06 -8.21 -4.18
C SER A 111 17.64 -7.10 -5.05
N ALA A 112 17.76 -5.90 -4.50
CA ALA A 112 18.58 -4.85 -5.09
C ALA A 112 19.18 -3.95 -4.02
N ARG A 113 20.12 -3.10 -4.42
CA ARG A 113 20.91 -2.31 -3.45
C ARG A 113 20.11 -1.23 -2.74
N ALA A 114 19.33 -0.44 -3.48
CA ALA A 114 18.63 0.72 -2.91
C ALA A 114 17.29 0.33 -2.27
N PHE A 115 16.58 -0.61 -2.91
CA PHE A 115 15.35 -1.20 -2.43
C PHE A 115 15.17 -2.57 -3.10
N SER A 116 14.55 -3.51 -2.40
CA SER A 116 14.25 -4.85 -2.88
C SER A 116 12.74 -5.01 -3.03
N ASN A 117 12.30 -5.85 -3.97
CA ASN A 117 10.89 -6.17 -4.11
C ASN A 117 10.58 -7.55 -3.52
N SER A 118 9.34 -7.76 -3.12
CA SER A 118 8.86 -9.09 -2.74
C SER A 118 7.43 -9.29 -3.19
N VAL A 119 7.10 -10.48 -3.68
CA VAL A 119 5.79 -10.80 -4.24
C VAL A 119 5.20 -11.99 -3.51
N ILE A 120 3.92 -11.85 -3.12
CA ILE A 120 3.14 -12.88 -2.44
C ILE A 120 1.88 -13.13 -3.27
N ALA A 121 1.69 -14.36 -3.76
CA ALA A 121 0.43 -14.81 -4.33
C ALA A 121 -0.45 -15.44 -3.24
N SER A 122 -1.67 -14.95 -3.07
CA SER A 122 -2.60 -15.38 -2.02
C SER A 122 -4.03 -15.47 -2.54
N GLU A 123 -4.88 -16.28 -1.90
CA GLU A 123 -6.32 -16.30 -2.18
C GLU A 123 -6.96 -14.90 -2.03
N GLN A 124 -6.34 -14.02 -1.27
CA GLN A 124 -6.79 -12.65 -1.04
C GLN A 124 -6.25 -11.62 -2.05
N GLY A 125 -5.42 -12.03 -3.00
CA GLY A 125 -4.77 -11.10 -3.94
C GLY A 125 -3.30 -11.38 -4.17
N VAL A 126 -2.65 -10.44 -4.86
CA VAL A 126 -1.20 -10.37 -4.95
C VAL A 126 -0.72 -9.19 -4.13
N GLN A 127 0.27 -9.40 -3.27
CA GLN A 127 0.93 -8.32 -2.55
C GLN A 127 2.34 -8.12 -3.09
N MET A 128 2.69 -6.88 -3.40
CA MET A 128 4.01 -6.47 -3.86
C MET A 128 4.60 -5.53 -2.82
N LEU A 129 5.59 -6.01 -2.09
CA LEU A 129 6.24 -5.25 -1.04
C LEU A 129 7.53 -4.65 -1.57
N THR A 130 7.77 -3.39 -1.27
CA THR A 130 9.05 -2.72 -1.50
C THR A 130 9.73 -2.50 -0.17
N THR A 131 10.91 -3.10 -0.01
CA THR A 131 11.77 -2.93 1.17
C THR A 131 12.85 -1.91 0.82
N ILE A 132 12.88 -0.79 1.53
CA ILE A 132 13.72 0.38 1.27
C ILE A 132 14.94 0.31 2.19
N ALA A 133 16.15 0.30 1.61
CA ALA A 133 17.39 0.05 2.35
C ALA A 133 17.75 1.19 3.31
N GLY A 134 17.55 2.43 2.90
CA GLY A 134 18.17 3.56 3.58
C GLY A 134 17.71 4.93 3.10
N PRO A 135 18.21 6.01 3.73
CA PRO A 135 17.80 7.38 3.45
C PRO A 135 18.19 7.88 2.04
N ASN A 136 19.10 7.20 1.37
CA ASN A 136 19.52 7.53 0.01
C ASN A 136 18.68 6.82 -1.06
N ALA A 137 17.78 5.92 -0.68
CA ALA A 137 16.89 5.26 -1.61
C ALA A 137 15.86 6.26 -2.20
N PRO A 138 15.33 6.00 -3.41
CA PRO A 138 14.28 6.84 -4.00
C PRO A 138 13.03 6.90 -3.11
N ALA A 139 12.26 7.97 -3.17
CA ALA A 139 10.97 8.07 -2.46
C ALA A 139 9.75 7.77 -3.37
N ARG A 140 10.00 7.31 -4.60
CA ARG A 140 9.00 7.09 -5.66
C ARG A 140 9.20 5.69 -6.25
N TYR A 141 8.16 4.87 -6.18
CA TYR A 141 8.16 3.49 -6.68
C TYR A 141 7.02 3.29 -7.68
N GLU A 142 7.37 2.88 -8.90
CA GLU A 142 6.44 2.76 -10.02
C GLU A 142 6.14 1.29 -10.31
N TYR A 143 4.85 0.92 -10.22
CA TYR A 143 4.33 -0.36 -10.67
C TYR A 143 3.58 -0.12 -11.99
N SER A 144 4.16 -0.55 -13.11
CA SER A 144 3.46 -0.49 -14.41
C SER A 144 2.37 -1.54 -14.45
N ILE A 145 1.16 -1.17 -14.86
CA ILE A 145 0.02 -2.07 -14.90
C ILE A 145 -0.49 -2.12 -16.33
N ASP A 146 -0.10 -3.16 -17.05
CA ASP A 146 -0.61 -3.45 -18.38
C ASP A 146 -2.01 -4.04 -18.22
N VAL A 147 -3.02 -3.19 -18.51
CA VAL A 147 -4.42 -3.59 -18.55
C VAL A 147 -4.81 -3.88 -20.01
N PRO A 148 -5.49 -5.00 -20.32
CA PRO A 148 -5.97 -5.30 -21.67
C PRO A 148 -6.80 -4.16 -22.29
N ALA A 149 -6.81 -4.12 -23.63
CA ALA A 149 -7.27 -2.99 -24.41
C ALA A 149 -8.71 -2.56 -24.10
N GLY A 150 -8.88 -1.39 -23.46
CA GLY A 150 -10.19 -0.84 -23.10
C GLY A 150 -10.44 -0.79 -21.60
N GLY A 151 -9.64 -1.53 -20.81
CA GLY A 151 -9.57 -1.34 -19.37
C GLY A 151 -8.79 -0.09 -18.96
N ALA A 152 -8.82 0.24 -17.67
CA ALA A 152 -8.15 1.42 -17.13
C ALA A 152 -7.80 1.28 -15.65
N LEU A 153 -6.67 1.85 -15.24
CA LEU A 153 -6.31 2.09 -13.85
C LEU A 153 -6.85 3.46 -13.40
N LYS A 154 -7.55 3.53 -12.27
CA LYS A 154 -8.09 4.78 -11.72
C LYS A 154 -8.06 4.81 -10.20
N GLU A 155 -7.88 6.00 -9.63
CA GLU A 155 -8.11 6.22 -8.21
C GLU A 155 -9.61 6.12 -7.88
N VAL A 156 -9.92 5.43 -6.78
CA VAL A 156 -11.30 5.21 -6.34
C VAL A 156 -11.66 6.00 -5.08
N GLY A 157 -10.72 6.74 -4.51
CA GLY A 157 -10.86 7.49 -3.26
C GLY A 157 -10.25 6.75 -2.08
N GLY A 158 -10.28 7.33 -0.88
CA GLY A 158 -9.81 6.66 0.34
C GLY A 158 -8.35 6.20 0.33
N GLY A 159 -7.52 6.74 -0.56
CA GLY A 159 -6.13 6.29 -0.78
C GLY A 159 -5.99 5.01 -1.62
N ALA A 160 -7.09 4.48 -2.17
CA ALA A 160 -7.13 3.27 -2.98
C ALA A 160 -7.25 3.58 -4.50
N ALA A 161 -6.83 2.61 -5.30
CA ALA A 161 -7.03 2.59 -6.75
C ALA A 161 -7.72 1.30 -7.18
N ALA A 162 -8.16 1.22 -8.44
CA ALA A 162 -8.75 0.02 -9.00
C ALA A 162 -8.45 -0.10 -10.49
N VAL A 163 -8.35 -1.35 -10.94
CA VAL A 163 -8.30 -1.70 -12.35
C VAL A 163 -9.71 -2.02 -12.81
N PHE A 164 -10.13 -1.37 -13.88
CA PHE A 164 -11.42 -1.54 -14.54
C PHE A 164 -11.23 -2.29 -15.86
N ASN A 165 -12.16 -3.17 -16.19
CA ASN A 165 -12.23 -3.82 -17.48
C ASN A 165 -12.87 -2.91 -18.57
N GLU A 166 -12.99 -3.40 -19.79
CA GLU A 166 -13.55 -2.66 -20.94
C GLU A 166 -14.99 -2.19 -20.73
N ASP A 167 -15.77 -2.95 -19.95
CA ASP A 167 -17.16 -2.62 -19.59
C ASP A 167 -17.25 -1.54 -18.49
N GLY A 168 -16.11 -1.07 -17.97
CA GLY A 168 -16.05 -0.11 -16.88
C GLY A 168 -16.37 -0.73 -15.51
N ASN A 169 -16.33 -2.05 -15.38
CA ASN A 169 -16.48 -2.73 -14.09
C ASN A 169 -15.10 -2.87 -13.42
N PRO A 170 -14.97 -2.59 -12.12
CA PRO A 170 -13.74 -2.86 -11.39
C PRO A 170 -13.55 -4.38 -11.29
N VAL A 171 -12.31 -4.85 -11.47
CA VAL A 171 -11.94 -6.27 -11.37
C VAL A 171 -10.88 -6.52 -10.29
N VAL A 172 -9.97 -5.56 -10.09
CA VAL A 172 -8.92 -5.62 -9.06
C VAL A 172 -8.90 -4.30 -8.30
N MET A 173 -8.85 -4.41 -6.98
CA MET A 173 -8.66 -3.30 -6.06
C MET A 173 -7.22 -3.21 -5.64
N ILE A 174 -6.69 -2.00 -5.59
CA ILE A 174 -5.41 -1.69 -4.95
C ILE A 174 -5.76 -1.03 -3.62
N LEU A 175 -5.51 -1.75 -2.52
CA LEU A 175 -5.85 -1.30 -1.17
C LEU A 175 -5.04 -0.06 -0.77
N PRO A 176 -5.47 0.73 0.23
CA PRO A 176 -4.78 1.96 0.61
C PRO A 176 -3.32 1.71 1.00
N ALA A 177 -2.46 2.63 0.56
CA ALA A 177 -1.02 2.57 0.82
C ALA A 177 -0.72 2.53 2.33
N TRP A 178 0.21 1.67 2.71
CA TRP A 178 0.86 1.72 4.01
C TRP A 178 2.38 1.59 3.84
N ALA A 179 3.11 2.16 4.80
CA ALA A 179 4.55 1.99 4.93
C ALA A 179 4.92 1.94 6.40
N LYS A 180 5.80 1.01 6.77
CA LYS A 180 6.25 0.77 8.14
C LYS A 180 7.76 0.81 8.22
N ASP A 181 8.29 1.52 9.21
CA ASP A 181 9.71 1.51 9.53
C ASP A 181 10.11 0.24 10.30
N SER A 182 11.39 0.03 10.56
CA SER A 182 11.86 -1.18 11.27
C SER A 182 11.47 -1.26 12.75
N ASN A 183 10.90 -0.19 13.32
CA ASN A 183 10.26 -0.20 14.64
C ASN A 183 8.74 -0.45 14.56
N GLY A 184 8.18 -0.63 13.35
CA GLY A 184 6.74 -0.79 13.11
C GLY A 184 5.94 0.52 13.13
N LEU A 185 6.61 1.68 13.10
CA LEU A 185 5.96 2.99 13.06
C LEU A 185 5.49 3.32 11.64
N ASP A 186 4.37 4.03 11.54
CA ASP A 186 3.85 4.51 10.26
C ASP A 186 4.79 5.52 9.60
N VAL A 187 5.12 5.26 8.35
CA VAL A 187 5.81 6.19 7.45
C VAL A 187 4.77 6.78 6.50
N PRO A 188 4.69 8.12 6.34
CA PRO A 188 3.72 8.73 5.44
C PRO A 188 3.89 8.20 4.00
N THR A 189 2.80 7.74 3.41
CA THR A 189 2.78 7.21 2.05
C THR A 189 1.45 7.50 1.35
N HIS A 190 1.45 7.55 0.03
CA HIS A 190 0.23 7.62 -0.78
C HIS A 190 0.47 7.09 -2.20
N TYR A 191 -0.63 6.72 -2.87
CA TYR A 191 -0.61 6.43 -4.30
C TYR A 191 -0.97 7.66 -5.14
N ALA A 192 -0.46 7.68 -6.36
CA ALA A 192 -0.98 8.45 -7.48
C ALA A 192 -1.07 7.54 -8.71
N VAL A 193 -2.09 7.77 -9.55
CA VAL A 193 -2.19 7.11 -10.86
C VAL A 193 -1.62 8.03 -11.95
N GLU A 194 -0.58 7.57 -12.63
CA GLU A 194 0.08 8.28 -13.73
C GLU A 194 0.00 7.44 -15.02
N GLY A 195 -1.09 7.61 -15.78
CA GLY A 195 -1.34 6.80 -16.98
C GLY A 195 -1.70 5.36 -16.62
N ASP A 196 -0.85 4.43 -17.02
CA ASP A 196 -0.93 2.98 -16.72
C ASP A 196 -0.09 2.59 -15.48
N LYS A 197 0.47 3.55 -14.76
CA LYS A 197 1.30 3.30 -13.58
C LYS A 197 0.57 3.61 -12.30
N LEU A 198 0.67 2.69 -11.34
CA LEU A 198 0.49 3.00 -9.93
C LEU A 198 1.83 3.47 -9.38
N VAL A 199 1.88 4.71 -8.90
CA VAL A 199 3.08 5.28 -8.27
C VAL A 199 2.83 5.37 -6.77
N GLN A 200 3.65 4.71 -5.97
CA GLN A 200 3.69 4.91 -4.52
C GLN A 200 4.77 5.91 -4.15
N TYR A 201 4.40 6.92 -3.39
CA TYR A 201 5.32 7.87 -2.78
C TYR A 201 5.46 7.54 -1.30
N VAL A 202 6.69 7.32 -0.82
CA VAL A 202 6.99 7.02 0.58
C VAL A 202 7.90 8.11 1.14
N ASP A 203 7.42 8.89 2.10
CA ASP A 203 8.21 9.98 2.72
C ASP A 203 9.10 9.44 3.85
N HIS A 204 10.12 8.67 3.47
CA HIS A 204 11.04 8.01 4.41
C HIS A 204 12.32 8.81 4.70
N SER A 205 12.53 9.96 4.06
CA SER A 205 13.76 10.76 4.21
C SER A 205 13.80 11.64 5.47
N GLY A 206 12.70 11.67 6.24
CA GLY A 206 12.56 12.48 7.44
C GLY A 206 13.38 11.98 8.64
N PRO A 207 13.63 12.85 9.64
CA PRO A 207 14.30 12.45 10.87
C PRO A 207 13.46 11.43 11.65
N GLY A 208 14.13 10.42 12.24
CA GLY A 208 13.48 9.44 13.10
C GLY A 208 12.92 8.20 12.39
N ILE A 209 13.06 8.10 11.06
CA ILE A 209 12.73 6.89 10.30
C ILE A 209 13.83 5.83 10.51
N ALA A 210 13.43 4.64 10.97
CA ALA A 210 14.33 3.50 11.10
C ALA A 210 14.24 2.57 9.88
N TYR A 211 15.40 2.14 9.38
CA TYR A 211 15.49 1.29 8.21
C TYR A 211 15.70 -0.18 8.58
N PRO A 212 15.33 -1.12 7.69
CA PRO A 212 14.63 -0.89 6.42
C PRO A 212 13.16 -0.49 6.63
N VAL A 213 12.62 0.30 5.69
CA VAL A 213 11.19 0.62 5.62
C VAL A 213 10.53 -0.36 4.65
N VAL A 214 9.37 -0.92 4.97
CA VAL A 214 8.59 -1.77 4.06
C VAL A 214 7.31 -1.06 3.68
N ALA A 215 6.98 -1.03 2.40
CA ALA A 215 5.76 -0.44 1.85
C ALA A 215 5.06 -1.41 0.89
N ASP A 216 3.74 -1.27 0.73
CA ASP A 216 2.93 -2.10 -0.19
C ASP A 216 2.67 -1.41 -1.54
N PRO A 217 2.21 -2.15 -2.56
CA PRO A 217 0.76 -2.35 -2.71
C PRO A 217 0.22 -3.78 -2.52
N GLN A 218 -1.04 -3.86 -2.09
CA GLN A 218 -1.87 -5.07 -2.21
C GLN A 218 -2.93 -4.93 -3.31
N PHE A 219 -2.90 -5.86 -4.26
CA PHE A 219 -3.89 -6.06 -5.33
C PHE A 219 -4.89 -7.14 -4.93
N ALA A 220 -6.07 -6.75 -4.45
CA ALA A 220 -7.13 -7.64 -3.99
C ALA A 220 -8.21 -7.86 -5.07
N TRP A 221 -8.76 -9.08 -5.14
CA TRP A 221 -9.85 -9.39 -6.06
C TRP A 221 -11.12 -8.62 -5.71
N MET A 222 -11.85 -8.10 -6.69
CA MET A 222 -13.12 -7.40 -6.40
C MET A 222 -14.16 -8.30 -5.71
N GLY A 223 -14.15 -9.61 -5.99
CA GLY A 223 -15.09 -10.57 -5.40
C GLY A 223 -14.90 -10.80 -3.90
N ILE A 224 -13.73 -10.46 -3.34
CA ILE A 224 -13.42 -10.65 -1.91
C ILE A 224 -13.47 -9.34 -1.12
N VAL A 225 -13.40 -8.19 -1.78
CA VAL A 225 -13.51 -6.88 -1.13
C VAL A 225 -14.97 -6.67 -0.71
N PRO A 226 -15.28 -6.49 0.59
CA PRO A 226 -16.64 -6.24 1.01
C PRO A 226 -17.17 -4.95 0.36
N THR A 227 -18.42 -4.97 -0.12
CA THR A 227 -19.04 -3.80 -0.74
C THR A 227 -20.48 -3.64 -0.31
N VAL A 228 -20.97 -2.40 -0.36
CA VAL A 228 -22.39 -2.07 -0.14
C VAL A 228 -22.90 -1.29 -1.33
N LYS A 229 -23.85 -1.88 -2.05
CA LYS A 229 -24.57 -1.21 -3.14
C LYS A 229 -25.62 -0.28 -2.54
N LEU A 230 -25.68 0.97 -3.01
CA LEU A 230 -26.73 1.92 -2.67
C LEU A 230 -27.73 2.01 -3.81
N ASN A 231 -29.02 1.85 -3.54
CA ASN A 231 -30.05 2.03 -4.57
C ASN A 231 -30.10 3.49 -5.09
N ARG A 232 -31.01 3.78 -6.04
CA ARG A 232 -31.04 5.10 -6.70
C ARG A 232 -31.39 6.22 -5.73
N SER A 233 -32.31 5.97 -4.80
CA SER A 233 -32.70 6.92 -3.75
C SER A 233 -31.57 7.15 -2.74
N GLU A 234 -30.87 6.10 -2.33
CA GLU A 234 -29.72 6.21 -1.43
C GLU A 234 -28.55 6.93 -2.09
N THR A 235 -28.29 6.66 -3.37
CA THR A 235 -27.29 7.40 -4.15
C THR A 235 -27.69 8.88 -4.28
N TYR A 236 -28.97 9.19 -4.52
CA TYR A 236 -29.49 10.56 -4.50
C TYR A 236 -29.26 11.22 -3.13
N ASN A 237 -29.60 10.53 -2.05
CA ASN A 237 -29.43 11.04 -0.69
C ASN A 237 -27.95 11.26 -0.34
N MET A 238 -27.04 10.38 -0.76
CA MET A 238 -25.60 10.58 -0.59
C MET A 238 -25.11 11.83 -1.32
N ARG A 239 -25.69 12.14 -2.49
CA ARG A 239 -25.38 13.36 -3.24
C ARG A 239 -26.03 14.61 -2.63
N TYR A 240 -27.35 14.67 -2.58
CA TYR A 240 -28.14 15.88 -2.34
C TYR A 240 -28.73 15.97 -0.92
N GLY A 241 -28.69 14.89 -0.15
CA GLY A 241 -29.22 14.87 1.21
C GLY A 241 -28.52 15.86 2.14
N SER A 242 -29.21 16.27 3.20
CA SER A 242 -28.60 17.02 4.31
C SER A 242 -27.49 16.21 5.00
N LEU A 243 -26.55 16.87 5.68
CA LEU A 243 -25.48 16.18 6.41
C LEU A 243 -26.03 15.12 7.41
N PRO A 244 -27.08 15.38 8.22
CA PRO A 244 -27.68 14.35 9.06
C PRO A 244 -28.20 13.13 8.29
N SER A 245 -28.85 13.33 7.14
CA SER A 245 -29.35 12.21 6.33
C SER A 245 -28.21 11.39 5.70
N LYS A 246 -27.09 12.02 5.33
CA LYS A 246 -25.90 11.31 4.83
C LYS A 246 -25.25 10.49 5.92
N LEU A 247 -25.13 11.04 7.14
CA LEU A 247 -24.59 10.32 8.28
C LEU A 247 -25.49 9.15 8.71
N ALA A 248 -26.81 9.32 8.63
CA ALA A 248 -27.75 8.21 8.87
C ALA A 248 -27.55 7.08 7.86
N LEU A 249 -27.35 7.40 6.57
CA LEU A 249 -27.03 6.43 5.53
C LEU A 249 -25.65 5.76 5.77
N CYS A 250 -24.64 6.50 6.22
CA CYS A 250 -23.37 5.89 6.66
C CYS A 250 -23.56 4.89 7.82
N GLY A 251 -24.51 5.16 8.72
CA GLY A 251 -24.87 4.23 9.80
C GLY A 251 -25.45 2.91 9.31
N THR A 252 -26.24 2.92 8.22
CA THR A 252 -26.82 1.69 7.66
C THR A 252 -25.79 0.86 6.88
N ILE A 253 -24.83 1.50 6.20
CA ILE A 253 -23.72 0.81 5.54
C ILE A 253 -22.91 -0.02 6.55
N GLY A 254 -22.68 0.51 7.76
CA GLY A 254 -22.03 -0.19 8.88
C GLY A 254 -22.74 -1.46 9.34
N GLY A 255 -24.08 -1.43 9.40
CA GLY A 255 -24.87 -2.57 9.82
C GLY A 255 -24.86 -3.73 8.82
N VAL A 256 -24.84 -3.43 7.51
CA VAL A 256 -24.89 -4.45 6.44
C VAL A 256 -23.54 -5.14 6.25
N ALA A 257 -22.44 -4.43 6.46
CA ALA A 257 -21.10 -4.98 6.29
C ALA A 257 -20.58 -5.78 7.49
N GLY A 258 -21.29 -5.77 8.63
CA GLY A 258 -20.82 -6.41 9.88
C GLY A 258 -19.54 -5.78 10.47
N ILE A 259 -19.15 -4.60 9.96
CA ILE A 259 -17.92 -3.87 10.31
C ILE A 259 -18.33 -2.45 10.72
N ALA A 260 -17.69 -1.92 11.76
CA ALA A 260 -17.94 -0.56 12.25
C ALA A 260 -17.44 0.53 11.28
N VAL A 261 -18.12 0.71 10.13
CA VAL A 261 -17.71 1.69 9.11
C VAL A 261 -18.37 3.06 9.25
N ALA A 262 -19.22 3.29 10.25
CA ALA A 262 -19.93 4.57 10.41
C ALA A 262 -18.97 5.77 10.56
N GLY A 263 -17.91 5.63 11.36
CA GLY A 263 -16.85 6.64 11.52
C GLY A 263 -16.05 6.88 10.23
N PRO A 264 -15.43 5.83 9.64
CA PRO A 264 -14.72 5.94 8.36
C PRO A 264 -15.58 6.48 7.21
N CYS A 265 -16.87 6.14 7.17
CA CYS A 265 -17.81 6.66 6.19
C CYS A 265 -18.06 8.16 6.35
N ALA A 266 -18.18 8.65 7.59
CA ALA A 266 -18.32 10.08 7.88
C ALA A 266 -17.11 10.88 7.36
N VAL A 267 -15.90 10.37 7.54
CA VAL A 267 -14.65 10.99 7.04
C VAL A 267 -14.61 10.99 5.51
N SER A 268 -15.17 9.96 4.88
CA SER A 268 -15.18 9.80 3.42
C SER A 268 -16.36 10.47 2.72
N LEU A 269 -17.22 11.18 3.46
CA LEU A 269 -18.47 11.75 2.92
C LEU A 269 -18.25 12.70 1.73
N ALA A 270 -17.17 13.48 1.72
CA ALA A 270 -16.87 14.38 0.61
C ALA A 270 -16.62 13.58 -0.69
N VAL A 271 -15.81 12.53 -0.61
CA VAL A 271 -15.50 11.62 -1.73
C VAL A 271 -16.76 10.88 -2.19
N LEU A 272 -17.50 10.28 -1.25
CA LEU A 272 -18.73 9.56 -1.56
C LEU A 272 -19.80 10.48 -2.15
N THR A 273 -19.93 11.72 -1.66
CA THR A 273 -20.85 12.74 -2.20
C THR A 273 -20.48 13.13 -3.63
N ALA A 274 -19.18 13.32 -3.90
CA ALA A 274 -18.71 13.68 -5.24
C ALA A 274 -18.99 12.55 -6.25
N LYS A 275 -18.64 11.32 -5.87
CA LYS A 275 -18.89 10.12 -6.70
C LYS A 275 -20.37 9.84 -6.89
N ALA A 276 -21.17 9.90 -5.83
CA ALA A 276 -22.62 9.79 -5.93
C ALA A 276 -23.20 10.83 -6.90
N GLY A 277 -22.65 12.06 -6.93
CA GLY A 277 -23.06 13.08 -7.89
C GLY A 277 -22.78 12.70 -9.35
N ALA A 278 -21.56 12.27 -9.63
CA ALA A 278 -21.17 11.83 -10.99
C ALA A 278 -22.00 10.64 -11.44
N PHE A 279 -22.08 9.59 -10.62
CA PHE A 279 -22.80 8.36 -10.95
C PHE A 279 -24.31 8.61 -11.05
N TYR A 280 -24.86 9.46 -10.17
CA TYR A 280 -26.28 9.76 -10.22
C TYR A 280 -26.66 10.51 -11.50
N GLY A 281 -25.83 11.45 -11.95
CA GLY A 281 -26.02 12.17 -13.21
C GLY A 281 -26.06 11.25 -14.43
N ASN A 282 -25.27 10.17 -14.41
CA ASN A 282 -25.18 9.19 -15.50
C ASN A 282 -26.29 8.11 -15.48
N GLY A 283 -27.24 8.20 -14.54
CA GLY A 283 -28.29 7.18 -14.40
C GLY A 283 -27.83 5.90 -13.70
N ASN A 284 -26.69 5.94 -13.00
CA ASN A 284 -26.07 4.82 -12.29
C ASN A 284 -26.17 5.01 -10.77
N CYS A 285 -25.74 4.00 -10.02
CA CYS A 285 -25.75 4.01 -8.56
C CYS A 285 -24.35 3.85 -7.97
N LEU A 286 -24.19 4.25 -6.72
CA LEU A 286 -22.93 4.16 -5.99
C LEU A 286 -22.82 2.80 -5.29
N GLN A 287 -21.78 2.04 -5.61
CA GLN A 287 -21.34 0.90 -4.81
C GLN A 287 -20.15 1.35 -3.97
N VAL A 288 -20.33 1.30 -2.65
CA VAL A 288 -19.33 1.69 -1.67
C VAL A 288 -18.39 0.52 -1.42
N LEU A 289 -17.09 0.78 -1.49
CA LEU A 289 -16.04 -0.21 -1.26
C LEU A 289 -15.58 -0.14 0.20
N ILE A 290 -15.49 -1.29 0.86
CA ILE A 290 -15.19 -1.40 2.30
C ILE A 290 -13.88 -2.17 2.49
N GLY A 291 -13.04 -1.67 3.40
CA GLY A 291 -11.80 -2.29 3.86
C GLY A 291 -11.57 -1.98 5.34
N PRO A 292 -10.34 -1.65 5.80
CA PRO A 292 -10.11 -1.07 7.15
C PRO A 292 -10.73 0.34 7.33
N GLY A 293 -11.69 0.71 6.46
CA GLY A 293 -12.41 1.96 6.36
C GLY A 293 -13.29 1.96 5.11
N ILE A 294 -13.60 3.14 4.58
CA ILE A 294 -14.19 3.28 3.25
C ILE A 294 -13.08 3.49 2.23
N LEU A 295 -12.92 2.53 1.32
CA LEU A 295 -11.94 2.58 0.23
C LEU A 295 -12.39 3.50 -0.91
N GLY A 296 -13.63 3.95 -0.88
CA GLY A 296 -14.21 4.84 -1.88
C GLY A 296 -15.45 4.25 -2.53
N GLY A 297 -15.60 4.45 -3.84
CA GLY A 297 -16.77 3.93 -4.53
C GLY A 297 -16.63 3.84 -6.05
N VAL A 298 -17.42 2.93 -6.60
CA VAL A 298 -17.50 2.57 -8.02
C VAL A 298 -18.94 2.70 -8.49
N GLU A 299 -19.13 2.91 -9.78
CA GLU A 299 -20.46 2.95 -10.36
C GLU A 299 -20.97 1.54 -10.66
N TYR A 300 -22.28 1.33 -10.55
CA TYR A 300 -22.92 0.10 -10.99
C TYR A 300 -24.34 0.38 -11.52
N LYS A 301 -24.85 -0.55 -12.34
CA LYS A 301 -26.20 -0.48 -12.91
C LYS A 301 -26.80 -1.87 -13.08
N ASP A 302 -27.50 -2.33 -12.05
CA ASP A 302 -28.25 -3.59 -12.06
C ASP A 302 -29.72 -3.37 -11.61
N SER A 303 -30.45 -4.46 -11.35
CA SER A 303 -31.84 -4.40 -10.91
C SER A 303 -32.06 -3.70 -9.57
N TYR A 304 -31.02 -3.61 -8.72
CA TYR A 304 -31.05 -2.91 -7.44
C TYR A 304 -30.83 -1.40 -7.60
N CYS A 305 -30.26 -0.95 -8.72
CA CYS A 305 -30.13 0.47 -9.05
C CYS A 305 -31.43 1.04 -9.67
N ARG A 306 -32.50 1.09 -8.87
CA ARG A 306 -33.81 1.65 -9.24
C ARG A 306 -34.29 2.68 -8.23
#